data_AF-A0A445I6K0-F1
#
_entry.id   AF-A0A445I6K0-F1
#
_cell.length_a   1.000
_cell.length_b   1.000
_cell.length_c   1.000
_cell.angle_alpha   90.00
_cell.angle_beta   90.00
_cell.angle_gamma   90.00
#
_symmetry.space_group_name_H-M   'P 1'
#
loop_
_entity.id
_entity.type
_entity.pdbx_description
1 polymer ?
#
loop_
_entity_poly.entity_id
_entity_poly.type
_entity_poly.pdbx_seq_one_letter_code
_entity_poly.pdbx_strand_id
1 'polypeptide(L)'
;MKGTPNLNFVGGDRFNSIPSADAVLLKWILHDWNEELSLKILNNYKEAISSKGKRGKAIIIDIAIDEAGDGRKITELKLDFELVMLTMFNGKEREKERMREYYIRRWLQYLQDYACV
;
A
#
# COMPACT_ATOMS: atom_id res chain seq x y z
N MET A 1 4.09 19.58 -16.64
CA MET A 1 4.93 19.82 -15.45
C MET A 1 6.39 19.66 -15.86
N LYS A 2 7.28 20.57 -15.44
CA LYS A 2 8.71 20.49 -15.75
C LYS A 2 9.44 19.91 -14.53
N GLY A 3 10.17 18.81 -14.73
CA GLY A 3 10.92 18.12 -13.66
C GLY A 3 12.29 18.76 -13.38
N THR A 4 13.05 18.12 -12.50
CA THR A 4 14.49 18.37 -12.24
C THR A 4 15.28 17.08 -12.51
N PRO A 5 16.63 17.08 -12.51
CA PRO A 5 17.41 15.87 -12.79
C PRO A 5 17.03 14.65 -11.92
N ASN A 6 16.58 14.88 -10.68
CA ASN A 6 16.21 13.82 -9.72
C ASN A 6 14.70 13.75 -9.47
N LEU A 7 13.87 14.50 -10.22
CA LEU A 7 12.41 14.52 -10.06
C LEU A 7 11.73 14.52 -11.43
N ASN A 8 11.08 13.42 -11.75
CA ASN A 8 10.31 13.25 -12.98
C ASN A 8 8.84 13.07 -12.66
N PHE A 9 7.97 13.70 -13.45
CA PHE A 9 6.53 13.51 -13.38
C PHE A 9 6.10 12.63 -14.55
N VAL A 10 5.46 11.51 -14.26
CA VAL A 10 5.00 10.54 -15.25
C VAL A 10 3.50 10.33 -15.03
N GLY A 11 2.69 10.72 -16.02
CA GLY A 11 1.27 10.36 -16.04
C GLY A 11 1.10 8.90 -16.44
N GLY A 12 0.11 8.21 -15.88
CA GLY A 12 -0.12 6.81 -16.18
C GLY A 12 -1.31 6.23 -15.43
N ASP A 13 -1.56 4.95 -15.70
CA ASP A 13 -2.56 4.14 -15.01
C ASP A 13 -1.87 3.01 -14.25
N ARG A 14 -1.97 3.09 -12.91
CA ARG A 14 -1.38 2.11 -12.00
C ARG A 14 -1.95 0.70 -12.15
N PHE A 15 -3.13 0.54 -12.74
CA PHE A 15 -3.71 -0.78 -13.05
C PHE A 15 -3.10 -1.43 -14.30
N ASN A 16 -2.37 -0.67 -15.12
CA ASN A 16 -1.71 -1.17 -16.32
C ASN A 16 -0.20 -1.33 -16.10
N SER A 17 0.51 -0.28 -15.72
CA SER A 17 1.96 -0.35 -15.52
C SER A 17 2.47 0.76 -14.62
N ILE A 18 3.63 0.49 -14.00
CA ILE A 18 4.28 1.40 -13.07
C ILE A 18 5.74 1.53 -13.50
N PRO A 19 6.29 2.76 -13.58
CA PRO A 19 7.69 2.97 -13.94
C PRO A 19 8.63 2.20 -13.01
N SER A 20 9.67 1.59 -13.57
CA SER A 20 10.62 0.83 -12.78
C SER A 20 11.43 1.72 -11.83
N ALA A 21 11.61 1.25 -10.60
CA ALA A 21 12.35 1.95 -9.56
C ALA A 21 12.97 0.96 -8.57
N ASP A 22 13.98 1.41 -7.82
CA ASP A 22 14.58 0.59 -6.75
C ASP A 22 13.63 0.39 -5.56
N ALA A 23 12.73 1.35 -5.34
CA ALA A 23 11.67 1.27 -4.36
C ALA A 23 10.38 1.95 -4.84
N VAL A 24 9.25 1.50 -4.30
CA VAL A 24 7.92 2.07 -4.55
C VAL A 24 7.26 2.44 -3.23
N LEU A 25 6.65 3.61 -3.18
CA LEU A 25 5.92 4.11 -2.03
C LEU A 25 4.42 4.13 -2.33
N LEU A 26 3.64 3.42 -1.53
CA LEU A 26 2.19 3.39 -1.56
C LEU A 26 1.69 4.05 -0.27
N LYS A 27 1.46 5.36 -0.31
CA LYS A 27 0.92 6.12 0.81
C LYS A 27 -0.54 6.46 0.56
N TRP A 28 -1.46 5.98 1.39
CA TRP A 28 -2.90 6.24 1.25
C TRP A 28 -3.40 5.82 -0.12
N ILE A 29 -3.09 4.57 -0.49
CA ILE A 29 -3.48 4.01 -1.79
C ILE A 29 -4.32 2.76 -1.58
N LEU A 30 -3.88 1.78 -0.78
CA LEU A 30 -4.55 0.48 -0.77
C LEU A 30 -5.89 0.54 -0.04
N HIS A 31 -6.09 1.47 0.88
CA HIS A 31 -7.35 1.63 1.60
C HIS A 31 -8.52 2.10 0.72
N ASP A 32 -8.25 2.71 -0.44
CA ASP A 32 -9.29 3.14 -1.38
C ASP A 32 -9.88 1.96 -2.16
N TRP A 33 -9.21 0.81 -2.17
CA TRP A 33 -9.53 -0.31 -3.04
C TRP A 33 -9.95 -1.54 -2.26
N ASN A 34 -10.87 -2.31 -2.84
CA ASN A 34 -11.15 -3.65 -2.39
C ASN A 34 -9.92 -4.58 -2.57
N GLU A 35 -10.03 -5.80 -2.06
CA GLU A 35 -8.93 -6.77 -2.04
C GLU A 35 -8.44 -7.15 -3.45
N GLU A 36 -9.35 -7.39 -4.39
CA GLU A 36 -9.02 -7.78 -5.77
C GLU A 36 -8.22 -6.68 -6.48
N LEU A 37 -8.72 -5.44 -6.42
CA LEU A 37 -8.07 -4.29 -7.03
C LEU A 37 -6.74 -3.95 -6.33
N SER A 38 -6.68 -4.11 -5.01
CA SER A 38 -5.43 -3.94 -4.25
C SER A 38 -4.36 -4.94 -4.69
N LEU A 39 -4.72 -6.21 -4.90
CA LEU A 39 -3.78 -7.21 -5.40
C LEU A 39 -3.30 -6.90 -6.82
N LYS A 40 -4.21 -6.46 -7.70
CA LYS A 40 -3.85 -6.06 -9.06
C LYS A 40 -2.84 -4.91 -9.06
N ILE A 41 -3.12 -3.88 -8.27
CA ILE A 41 -2.23 -2.73 -8.08
C ILE A 41 -0.87 -3.20 -7.56
N LEU A 42 -0.87 -4.00 -6.50
CA LEU A 42 0.36 -4.50 -5.91
C LEU A 42 1.17 -5.26 -6.97
N ASN A 43 0.61 -6.23 -7.69
CA ASN A 43 1.31 -7.00 -8.72
C ASN A 43 2.10 -6.13 -9.70
N ASN A 44 1.52 -5.04 -10.19
CA ASN A 44 2.22 -4.10 -11.06
C ASN A 44 3.42 -3.41 -10.38
N TYR A 45 3.30 -3.10 -9.09
CA TYR A 45 4.43 -2.61 -8.28
C TYR A 45 5.54 -3.67 -8.15
N LYS A 46 5.21 -4.98 -8.06
CA LYS A 46 6.24 -6.05 -8.07
C LYS A 46 7.08 -5.99 -9.32
N GLU A 47 6.42 -5.88 -10.46
CA GLU A 47 7.09 -5.86 -11.76
C GLU A 47 8.01 -4.65 -11.86
N ALA A 48 7.53 -3.49 -11.40
CA ALA A 48 8.31 -2.26 -11.36
C ALA A 48 9.60 -2.37 -10.53
N ILE A 49 9.56 -3.07 -9.39
CA ILE A 49 10.73 -3.25 -8.51
C ILE A 49 11.56 -4.50 -8.80
N SER A 50 11.10 -5.38 -9.69
CA SER A 50 11.80 -6.63 -10.07
C SER A 50 12.45 -6.57 -11.45
N SER A 51 12.23 -5.51 -12.23
CA SER A 51 12.58 -5.40 -13.65
C SER A 51 14.08 -5.48 -14.00
N LYS A 52 14.98 -5.58 -13.00
CA LYS A 52 16.44 -5.58 -13.20
C LYS A 52 17.18 -6.70 -12.47
N GLY A 53 16.48 -7.78 -12.11
CA GLY A 53 17.09 -8.90 -11.37
C GLY A 53 17.56 -8.56 -9.94
N LYS A 54 17.28 -7.33 -9.47
CA LYS A 54 17.47 -6.88 -8.10
C LYS A 54 16.16 -7.05 -7.33
N ARG A 55 16.25 -7.37 -6.04
CA ARG A 55 15.11 -7.27 -5.11
C ARG A 55 14.94 -5.81 -4.69
N GLY A 56 14.06 -5.07 -5.36
CA GLY A 56 13.66 -3.74 -4.91
C GLY A 56 12.73 -3.79 -3.69
N LYS A 57 12.30 -2.63 -3.20
CA LYS A 57 11.48 -2.51 -1.98
C LYS A 57 10.11 -1.93 -2.25
N ALA A 58 9.07 -2.46 -1.60
CA ALA A 58 7.81 -1.76 -1.44
C ALA A 58 7.73 -1.13 -0.05
N ILE A 59 7.16 0.05 0.06
CA ILE A 59 6.86 0.73 1.33
C ILE A 59 5.38 1.08 1.30
N ILE A 60 4.62 0.55 2.24
CA ILE A 60 3.18 0.79 2.36
C ILE A 60 2.94 1.61 3.62
N ILE A 61 2.20 2.70 3.47
CA ILE A 61 1.77 3.58 4.56
C ILE A 61 0.26 3.74 4.45
N ASP A 62 -0.46 2.91 5.19
CA ASP A 62 -1.91 2.90 5.36
C ASP A 62 -2.24 2.61 6.83
N ILE A 63 -3.49 2.85 7.22
CA ILE A 63 -3.96 2.47 8.55
C ILE A 63 -4.03 0.94 8.59
N ALA A 64 -3.55 0.36 9.68
CA ALA A 64 -4.00 -0.98 10.04
C ALA A 64 -4.50 -1.06 11.46
N ILE A 65 -5.66 -1.71 11.57
CA ILE A 65 -6.39 -1.91 12.80
C ILE A 65 -5.68 -3.04 13.57
N ASP A 66 -5.21 -2.75 14.77
CA ASP A 66 -4.56 -3.72 15.64
C ASP A 66 -5.30 -3.75 16.97
N GLU A 67 -6.49 -4.35 17.03
CA GLU A 67 -7.32 -4.33 18.26
C GLU A 67 -6.59 -4.86 19.50
N ALA A 68 -5.63 -5.77 19.32
CA ALA A 68 -4.83 -6.34 20.39
C ALA A 68 -3.65 -5.44 20.82
N GLY A 69 -3.06 -4.68 19.90
CA GLY A 69 -1.92 -3.80 20.15
C GLY A 69 -2.27 -2.32 20.39
N ASP A 70 -3.38 -1.86 19.83
CA ASP A 70 -3.88 -0.50 19.95
C ASP A 70 -4.65 -0.33 21.28
N GLY A 71 -4.49 0.83 21.91
CA GLY A 71 -5.36 1.20 23.02
C GLY A 71 -6.77 1.53 22.52
N ARG A 72 -7.80 1.29 23.35
CA ARG A 72 -9.23 1.45 23.00
C ARG A 72 -9.57 2.68 22.16
N LYS A 73 -9.04 3.85 22.54
CA LYS A 73 -9.29 5.13 21.83
C LYS A 73 -8.71 5.16 20.41
N ILE A 74 -7.55 4.55 20.20
CA ILE A 74 -6.91 4.46 18.89
C ILE A 74 -7.68 3.47 18.02
N THR A 75 -8.08 2.33 18.58
CA THR A 75 -8.93 1.36 17.89
C THR A 75 -10.24 1.98 17.43
N GLU A 76 -10.93 2.71 18.32
CA GLU A 76 -12.18 3.42 18.02
C GLU A 76 -11.98 4.43 16.88
N LEU A 77 -10.93 5.26 16.94
CA LEU A 77 -10.61 6.22 15.87
C LEU A 77 -10.35 5.54 14.52
N LYS A 78 -9.64 4.41 14.50
CA LYS A 78 -9.36 3.67 13.26
C LYS A 78 -10.63 3.05 12.67
N LEU A 79 -11.54 2.57 13.53
CA LEU A 79 -12.84 2.03 13.11
C LEU A 79 -13.78 3.12 12.61
N ASP A 80 -13.80 4.30 13.24
CA ASP A 80 -14.54 5.46 12.75
C ASP A 80 -14.06 5.86 11.35
N PHE A 81 -12.74 5.82 11.13
CA PHE A 81 -12.16 6.09 9.81
C PHE A 81 -12.47 4.98 8.80
N GLU A 82 -12.51 3.71 9.20
CA GLU A 82 -13.00 2.62 8.34
C GLU A 82 -14.44 2.89 7.86
N LEU A 83 -15.32 3.37 8.74
CA LEU A 83 -16.69 3.71 8.38
C LEU A 83 -16.75 4.87 7.35
N VAL A 84 -15.90 5.88 7.51
CA VAL A 84 -15.74 6.95 6.50
C VAL A 84 -15.28 6.38 5.16
N MET A 85 -14.29 5.49 5.17
CA MET A 85 -13.78 4.86 3.95
C MET A 85 -14.82 4.02 3.22
N LEU A 86 -15.59 3.23 3.99
CA LEU A 86 -16.67 2.41 3.46
C LEU A 86 -17.77 3.28 2.82
N THR A 87 -18.21 4.33 3.52
CA THR A 87 -19.37 5.13 3.10
C THR A 87 -19.06 6.13 1.99
N MET A 88 -17.86 6.70 1.95
CA MET A 88 -17.52 7.75 0.98
C MET A 88 -16.78 7.22 -0.25
N PHE A 89 -15.99 6.16 -0.12
CA PHE A 89 -15.05 5.73 -1.16
C PHE A 89 -15.21 4.27 -1.58
N ASN A 90 -16.11 3.52 -0.93
CA ASN A 90 -16.18 2.06 -1.06
C ASN A 90 -14.81 1.39 -0.76
N GLY A 91 -14.04 2.07 0.08
CA GLY A 91 -12.72 1.66 0.56
C GLY A 91 -12.83 0.83 1.83
N LYS A 92 -11.69 0.37 2.33
CA LYS A 92 -11.61 -0.44 3.54
C LYS A 92 -10.24 -0.32 4.20
N GLU A 93 -10.26 0.05 5.49
CA GLU A 93 -9.11 -0.14 6.37
C GLU A 93 -8.97 -1.62 6.76
N ARG A 94 -7.74 -2.08 6.97
CA ARG A 94 -7.46 -3.51 7.13
C ARG A 94 -6.89 -3.82 8.49
N GLU A 95 -7.23 -4.99 9.01
CA GLU A 95 -6.56 -5.52 10.19
C GLU A 95 -5.07 -5.74 9.92
N LYS A 96 -4.23 -5.43 10.90
CA LYS A 96 -2.78 -5.54 10.82
C LYS A 96 -2.32 -6.97 10.51
N GLU A 97 -3.00 -7.98 11.07
CA GLU A 97 -2.70 -9.38 10.77
C GLU A 97 -3.05 -9.74 9.34
N ARG A 98 -4.24 -9.37 8.86
CA ARG A 98 -4.64 -9.59 7.47
C ARG A 98 -3.71 -8.86 6.50
N MET A 99 -3.28 -7.64 6.82
CA MET A 99 -2.29 -6.91 6.03
C MET A 99 -0.96 -7.68 5.96
N ARG A 100 -0.49 -8.22 7.09
CA ARG A 100 0.72 -9.05 7.17
C ARG A 100 0.59 -10.36 6.40
N GLU A 101 -0.49 -11.10 6.57
CA GLU A 101 -0.64 -12.39 5.90
C GLU A 101 -0.88 -12.23 4.41
N TYR A 102 -1.72 -11.27 4.02
CA TYR A 102 -2.18 -11.17 2.66
C TYR A 102 -1.21 -10.41 1.76
N TYR A 103 -0.65 -9.30 2.27
CA TYR A 103 0.31 -8.49 1.53
C TYR A 103 1.73 -8.79 1.93
N ILE A 104 2.05 -9.01 3.20
CA ILE A 104 3.46 -9.25 3.54
C ILE A 104 3.87 -10.68 3.18
N ARG A 105 3.13 -11.75 3.53
CA ARG A 105 3.56 -13.13 3.20
C ARG A 105 3.63 -13.44 1.70
N ARG A 106 2.69 -12.93 0.90
CA ARG A 106 2.77 -13.05 -0.57
C ARG A 106 3.93 -12.23 -1.19
N TRP A 107 4.50 -11.29 -0.44
CA TRP A 107 5.52 -10.34 -0.89
C TRP A 107 6.83 -10.37 -0.09
N LEU A 108 6.98 -11.31 0.85
CA LEU A 108 8.00 -11.36 1.93
C LEU A 108 9.46 -11.34 1.45
N GLN A 109 9.73 -11.43 0.14
CA GLN A 109 11.07 -11.27 -0.41
C GLN A 109 11.46 -9.80 -0.69
N TYR A 110 10.52 -8.84 -0.58
CA TYR A 110 10.70 -7.46 -1.08
C TYR A 110 10.29 -6.35 -0.10
N LEU A 111 9.90 -6.67 1.13
CA LEU A 111 9.50 -5.68 2.13
C LEU A 111 10.54 -5.66 3.25
N GLN A 112 11.38 -4.62 3.28
CA GLN A 112 12.36 -4.46 4.35
C GLN A 112 11.83 -3.59 5.49
N ASP A 113 10.80 -2.75 5.26
CA ASP A 113 10.19 -1.90 6.30
C ASP A 113 8.69 -1.69 6.01
N TYR A 114 7.83 -2.04 6.97
CA TYR A 114 6.39 -1.76 6.95
C TYR A 114 6.08 -0.77 8.08
N ALA A 115 5.64 0.44 7.73
CA ALA A 115 5.21 1.44 8.68
C ALA A 115 3.69 1.51 8.68
N CYS A 116 3.09 0.89 9.70
CA CYS A 116 1.69 1.11 10.01
C CYS A 116 1.56 2.40 10.80
N VAL A 117 0.65 3.28 10.40
CA VAL A 117 0.19 4.38 11.25
C VAL A 117 -1.14 3.98 11.87
#